data_AF-A0A947HR66-F1
#
_entry.id   AF-A0A947HR66-F1
#
_cell.length_a   1.000
_cell.length_b   1.000
_cell.length_c   1.000
_cell.angle_alpha   90.00
_cell.angle_beta   90.00
_cell.angle_gamma   90.00
#
_symmetry.space_group_name_H-M   'P 1'
#
loop_
_entity.id
_entity.type
_entity.pdbx_description
1 polymer ?
#
loop_
_entity_poly.entity_id
_entity_poly.type
_entity_poly.pdbx_seq_one_letter_code
_entity_poly.pdbx_strand_id
1 'polypeptide(L)'
;MPFYERQPFVQSLIELMRELLSGEIRVPRFQRPGTQDTWSPKQRAELLDSIHKGFPVGTILVWASDLEIPSLDVVGGYRVPAQKPGVRQRYLLDGHQRLSTVAWVLGAGVKLSGLQPDVISDEIWFYDFGDVSEDVEPGFVWRASNSPTPTPSDRYIPLANILDRVWFNSWVRSSAINDETAATAERLRDQLREYQMPVAVLAAETLEQATESFKRVNSSGTPMSDFHMVTALTYTSGFHLNDVVETCKDEVLAGSNWAGVDNELILAVCRLRLGLNPAKRDAADTARKLGQSRDIVRQAVVGILHASRAFATVGVLGPKAVPYDPQVILAAAVAVDRQDDPDFMTSFEGWFWATTYGEFFAVSNSAVMSAGRRALETGSREPLERYLPNAIGPIDRFDFRAARSKALALLLARAWDRDNELGGSASALANEGSEAVVTLRPRLPRVPENLMVVPRNVVPEVRAALTGESFGLLLGPESLPENWRKRLFIGGGPDDERERRAVLRKAEGEFVQKQGLTWRERP
;
A
#
# COMPACT_ATOMS: atom_id res chain seq x y z
N MET A 1 -32.67 16.79 -11.00
CA MET A 1 -32.45 17.43 -9.68
C MET A 1 -32.63 18.95 -9.79
N PRO A 2 -33.57 19.57 -9.06
CA PRO A 2 -33.72 21.03 -8.96
C PRO A 2 -32.43 21.73 -8.55
N PHE A 3 -32.26 23.00 -8.93
CA PHE A 3 -31.01 23.77 -8.67
C PHE A 3 -30.69 23.92 -7.18
N TYR A 4 -31.70 24.04 -6.32
CA TYR A 4 -31.50 24.22 -4.87
C TYR A 4 -30.93 22.97 -4.19
N GLU A 5 -31.23 21.76 -4.70
CA GLU A 5 -30.67 20.51 -4.15
C GLU A 5 -29.21 20.29 -4.53
N ARG A 6 -28.64 21.13 -5.42
CA ARG A 6 -27.23 21.07 -5.84
C ARG A 6 -26.35 22.04 -5.07
N GLN A 7 -26.92 22.85 -4.18
CA GLN A 7 -26.17 23.86 -3.45
C GLN A 7 -25.40 23.21 -2.29
N PRO A 8 -24.15 23.64 -2.05
CA PRO A 8 -23.45 23.28 -0.84
C PRO A 8 -24.24 23.75 0.39
N PHE A 9 -24.25 22.93 1.43
CA PHE A 9 -24.91 23.26 2.69
C PHE A 9 -24.04 22.83 3.86
N VAL A 10 -24.44 23.23 5.07
CA VAL A 10 -23.75 22.86 6.31
C VAL A 10 -24.68 21.95 7.11
N GLN A 11 -24.15 20.84 7.62
CA GLN A 11 -24.91 19.87 8.40
C GLN A 11 -24.09 19.38 9.59
N SER A 12 -24.76 19.05 10.70
CA SER A 12 -24.12 18.40 11.85
C SER A 12 -23.51 17.07 11.42
N LEU A 13 -22.31 16.80 11.90
CA LEU A 13 -21.61 15.53 11.73
C LEU A 13 -22.43 14.33 12.24
N ILE A 14 -23.23 14.52 13.30
CA ILE A 14 -24.11 13.46 13.82
C ILE A 14 -25.24 13.16 12.85
N GLU A 15 -25.82 14.17 12.23
CA GLU A 15 -26.89 13.93 11.25
C GLU A 15 -26.33 13.23 10.01
N LEU A 16 -25.14 13.61 9.53
CA LEU A 16 -24.46 12.88 8.46
C LEU A 16 -24.18 11.42 8.84
N MET A 17 -23.76 11.17 10.09
CA MET A 17 -23.56 9.80 10.60
C MET A 17 -24.89 9.04 10.68
N ARG A 18 -25.99 9.69 11.07
CA ARG A 18 -27.34 9.08 11.09
C ARG A 18 -27.80 8.70 9.70
N GLU A 19 -27.64 9.59 8.73
CA GLU A 19 -27.96 9.35 7.32
C GLU A 19 -27.12 8.19 6.76
N LEU A 20 -25.84 8.10 7.13
CA LEU A 20 -24.99 6.96 6.78
C LEU A 20 -25.51 5.65 7.37
N LEU A 21 -25.76 5.61 8.69
CA LEU A 21 -26.14 4.38 9.40
C LEU A 21 -27.56 3.91 9.06
N SER A 22 -28.46 4.82 8.69
CA SER A 22 -29.81 4.50 8.21
C SER A 22 -29.85 4.06 6.74
N GLY A 23 -28.75 4.23 6.00
CA GLY A 23 -28.66 3.92 4.57
C GLY A 23 -29.18 5.03 3.64
N GLU A 24 -29.57 6.19 4.17
CA GLU A 24 -29.89 7.36 3.35
C GLU A 24 -28.68 7.88 2.59
N ILE A 25 -27.50 7.81 3.19
CA ILE A 25 -26.21 7.95 2.52
C ILE A 25 -25.57 6.56 2.43
N ARG A 26 -25.22 6.13 1.22
CA ARG A 26 -24.55 4.85 0.96
C ARG A 26 -23.12 5.10 0.53
N VAL A 27 -22.21 4.19 0.87
CA VAL A 27 -20.82 4.23 0.42
C VAL A 27 -20.66 3.28 -0.76
N PRO A 28 -20.38 3.75 -1.99
CA PRO A 28 -20.18 2.87 -3.14
C PRO A 28 -19.05 1.85 -2.91
N ARG A 29 -19.19 0.60 -3.38
CA ARG A 29 -18.19 -0.48 -3.18
C ARG A 29 -16.83 -0.20 -3.82
N PHE A 30 -16.77 0.71 -4.79
CA PHE A 30 -15.53 1.12 -5.41
C PHE A 30 -14.74 2.15 -4.59
N GLN A 31 -15.32 2.67 -3.51
CA GLN A 31 -14.56 3.40 -2.52
C GLN A 31 -13.50 2.48 -1.91
N ARG A 32 -12.44 3.11 -1.39
CA ARG A 32 -11.48 2.36 -0.58
C ARG A 32 -12.18 1.71 0.62
N PRO A 33 -11.60 0.62 1.15
CA PRO A 33 -11.96 0.12 2.47
C PRO A 33 -11.97 1.25 3.51
N GLY A 34 -12.84 1.12 4.52
CA GLY A 34 -13.10 2.16 5.50
C GLY A 34 -11.91 2.49 6.40
N THR A 35 -12.16 3.26 7.46
CA THR A 35 -11.12 3.64 8.45
C THR A 35 -10.37 2.45 9.05
N GLN A 36 -11.04 1.30 9.19
CA GLN A 36 -10.50 0.09 9.82
C GLN A 36 -9.27 -0.45 9.09
N ASP A 37 -9.23 -0.34 7.76
CA ASP A 37 -8.16 -0.89 6.94
C ASP A 37 -7.17 0.18 6.45
N THR A 38 -7.57 1.46 6.48
CA THR A 38 -6.81 2.53 5.81
C THR A 38 -6.24 3.60 6.75
N TRP A 39 -6.80 3.80 7.94
CA TRP A 39 -6.28 4.77 8.90
C TRP A 39 -5.63 4.04 10.07
N SER A 40 -4.53 4.61 10.55
CA SER A 40 -3.93 4.22 11.83
C SER A 40 -4.76 4.78 12.99
N PRO A 41 -4.66 4.19 14.20
CA PRO A 41 -5.28 4.78 15.39
C PRO A 41 -4.85 6.23 15.61
N LYS A 42 -3.60 6.59 15.29
CA LYS A 42 -3.12 7.98 15.39
C LYS A 42 -3.95 8.94 14.53
N GLN A 43 -4.23 8.58 13.28
CA GLN A 43 -5.05 9.42 12.38
C GLN A 43 -6.50 9.55 12.86
N ARG A 44 -7.05 8.48 13.45
CA ARG A 44 -8.39 8.53 14.09
C ARG A 44 -8.41 9.49 15.28
N ALA A 45 -7.38 9.44 16.13
CA ALA A 45 -7.25 10.37 17.26
C ALA A 45 -7.10 11.83 16.81
N GLU A 46 -6.29 12.09 15.78
CA GLU A 46 -6.11 13.43 15.20
C GLU A 46 -7.43 14.00 14.61
N LEU A 47 -8.25 13.16 13.99
CA LEU A 47 -9.59 13.56 13.53
C LEU A 47 -10.48 13.96 14.71
N LEU A 48 -10.56 13.13 15.75
CA LEU A 48 -11.37 13.41 16.93
C LEU A 48 -10.90 14.67 17.66
N ASP A 49 -9.58 14.87 17.78
CA ASP A 49 -8.98 16.06 18.35
C ASP A 49 -9.32 17.32 17.56
N SER A 50 -9.27 17.24 16.22
CA SER A 50 -9.65 18.35 15.35
C SER A 50 -11.14 18.71 15.51
N ILE A 51 -12.01 17.70 15.60
CA ILE A 51 -13.44 17.89 15.87
C ILE A 51 -13.65 18.56 17.23
N HIS A 52 -13.00 18.04 18.28
CA HIS A 52 -13.07 18.57 19.64
C HIS A 52 -12.61 20.03 19.73
N LYS A 53 -11.52 20.39 19.04
CA LYS A 53 -10.99 21.75 18.99
C LYS A 53 -11.75 22.68 18.04
N GLY A 54 -12.71 22.17 17.27
CA GLY A 54 -13.45 22.94 16.28
C GLY A 54 -12.64 23.30 15.03
N PHE A 55 -11.53 22.60 14.77
CA PHE A 55 -10.72 22.81 13.58
C PHE A 55 -11.40 22.24 12.34
N PRO A 56 -11.25 22.84 11.15
CA PRO A 56 -11.85 22.32 9.93
C PRO A 56 -11.31 20.92 9.57
N VAL A 57 -12.19 19.93 9.45
CA VAL A 57 -11.82 18.56 9.02
C VAL A 57 -12.19 18.28 7.56
N GLY A 58 -12.33 19.34 6.77
CA GLY A 58 -12.62 19.31 5.33
C GLY A 58 -14.12 19.26 5.00
N THR A 59 -14.42 18.93 3.74
CA THR A 59 -15.79 18.88 3.18
C THR A 59 -16.22 17.43 2.95
N ILE A 60 -17.51 17.15 3.06
CA ILE A 60 -18.13 15.89 2.59
C ILE A 60 -18.64 16.10 1.17
N LEU A 61 -18.36 15.17 0.25
CA LEU A 61 -18.91 15.20 -1.11
C LEU A 61 -19.96 14.10 -1.25
N VAL A 62 -21.19 14.48 -1.58
CA VAL A 62 -22.31 13.57 -1.80
C VAL A 62 -22.79 13.67 -3.23
N TRP A 63 -23.09 12.54 -3.86
CA TRP A 63 -23.72 12.47 -5.17
C TRP A 63 -25.11 11.88 -5.04
N ALA A 64 -26.12 12.66 -5.43
CA ALA A 64 -27.48 12.17 -5.49
C ALA A 64 -27.78 11.63 -6.89
N SER A 65 -28.22 10.37 -6.96
CA SER A 65 -28.43 9.68 -8.23
C SER A 65 -29.63 8.74 -8.15
N ASP A 66 -30.30 8.61 -9.30
CA ASP A 66 -31.35 7.61 -9.50
C ASP A 66 -30.75 6.26 -9.95
N LEU A 67 -29.43 6.22 -10.19
CA LEU A 67 -28.71 4.98 -10.49
C LEU A 67 -28.55 4.14 -9.23
N GLU A 68 -28.82 2.84 -9.35
CA GLU A 68 -28.48 1.86 -8.33
C GLU A 68 -27.00 1.51 -8.43
N ILE A 69 -26.23 1.97 -7.44
CA ILE A 69 -24.78 1.74 -7.37
C ILE A 69 -24.51 0.74 -6.24
N PRO A 70 -23.84 -0.39 -6.55
CA PRO A 70 -23.41 -1.34 -5.55
C PRO A 70 -22.62 -0.64 -4.44
N SER A 71 -23.08 -0.81 -3.20
CA SER A 71 -22.57 -0.10 -2.03
C SER A 71 -22.16 -1.08 -0.94
N LEU A 72 -21.33 -0.61 0.00
CA LEU A 72 -20.91 -1.38 1.16
C LEU A 72 -22.13 -1.68 2.05
N ASP A 73 -22.18 -2.91 2.55
CA ASP A 73 -23.25 -3.35 3.46
C ASP A 73 -22.86 -3.13 4.93
N VAL A 74 -21.58 -2.87 5.20
CA VAL A 74 -21.04 -2.55 6.52
C VAL A 74 -20.20 -1.29 6.41
N VAL A 75 -20.45 -0.31 7.27
CA VAL A 75 -19.66 0.93 7.37
C VAL A 75 -19.45 1.29 8.82
N GLY A 76 -18.20 1.55 9.21
CA GLY A 76 -17.86 1.91 10.59
C GLY A 76 -18.32 0.87 11.62
N GLY A 77 -18.27 -0.43 11.26
CA GLY A 77 -18.66 -1.52 12.16
C GLY A 77 -20.14 -1.87 12.22
N TYR A 78 -21.00 -1.13 11.52
CA TYR A 78 -22.45 -1.34 11.55
C TYR A 78 -22.97 -1.78 10.19
N ARG A 79 -23.97 -2.67 10.21
CA ARG A 79 -24.71 -3.04 9.01
C ARG A 79 -25.58 -1.88 8.56
N VAL A 80 -25.41 -1.45 7.32
CA VAL A 80 -26.14 -0.33 6.72
C VAL A 80 -27.29 -0.87 5.85
N PRO A 81 -28.56 -0.48 6.12
CA PRO A 81 -29.72 -0.94 5.37
C PRO A 81 -29.60 -0.69 3.87
N ALA A 82 -30.05 -1.65 3.06
CA ALA A 82 -30.18 -1.48 1.61
C ALA A 82 -31.21 -0.41 1.27
N GLN A 83 -31.00 0.24 0.12
CA GLN A 83 -31.90 1.26 -0.39
C GLN A 83 -33.29 0.68 -0.68
N LYS A 84 -34.34 1.48 -0.44
CA LYS A 84 -35.69 1.17 -0.90
C LYS A 84 -35.80 1.44 -2.41
N PRO A 85 -36.29 0.48 -3.22
CA PRO A 85 -36.44 0.68 -4.66
C PRO A 85 -37.21 1.95 -5.01
N GLY A 86 -36.76 2.67 -6.04
CA GLY A 86 -37.44 3.86 -6.57
C GLY A 86 -37.25 5.16 -5.77
N VAL A 87 -36.47 5.16 -4.68
CA VAL A 87 -36.07 6.38 -3.97
C VAL A 87 -34.74 6.87 -4.53
N ARG A 88 -34.57 8.17 -4.77
CA ARG A 88 -33.26 8.73 -5.16
C ARG A 88 -32.24 8.50 -4.04
N GLN A 89 -31.10 7.92 -4.37
CA GLN A 89 -30.06 7.59 -3.40
C GLN A 89 -29.02 8.70 -3.30
N ARG A 90 -28.49 8.92 -2.09
CA ARG A 90 -27.27 9.71 -1.88
C ARG A 90 -26.09 8.77 -1.71
N TYR A 91 -25.04 9.01 -2.49
CA TYR A 91 -23.78 8.28 -2.43
C TYR A 91 -22.69 9.18 -1.85
N LEU A 92 -22.03 8.71 -0.81
CA LEU A 92 -20.81 9.34 -0.31
C LEU A 92 -19.73 9.17 -1.38
N LEU A 93 -19.18 10.26 -1.88
CA LEU A 93 -18.02 10.25 -2.78
C LEU A 93 -16.75 10.57 -2.01
N ASP A 94 -16.74 11.61 -1.19
CA ASP A 94 -15.58 11.94 -0.34
C ASP A 94 -15.97 12.05 1.14
N GLY A 95 -15.02 11.70 2.01
CA GLY A 95 -15.22 11.70 3.46
C GLY A 95 -15.55 10.35 4.06
N HIS A 96 -15.44 9.25 3.31
CA HIS A 96 -15.70 7.89 3.82
C HIS A 96 -14.88 7.55 5.05
N GLN A 97 -13.57 7.82 5.07
CA GLN A 97 -12.71 7.54 6.23
C GLN A 97 -13.10 8.36 7.46
N ARG A 98 -13.50 9.62 7.27
CA ARG A 98 -13.95 10.52 8.36
C ARG A 98 -15.28 10.05 8.95
N LEU A 99 -16.28 9.84 8.10
CA LEU A 99 -17.62 9.46 8.54
C LEU A 99 -17.66 8.03 9.09
N SER A 100 -16.89 7.09 8.52
CA SER A 100 -16.75 5.74 9.07
C SER A 100 -16.02 5.72 10.42
N THR A 101 -15.02 6.59 10.64
CA THR A 101 -14.37 6.75 11.96
C THR A 101 -15.36 7.25 13.01
N VAL A 102 -16.13 8.27 12.66
CA VAL A 102 -17.13 8.83 13.57
C VAL A 102 -18.23 7.81 13.87
N ALA A 103 -18.71 7.07 12.86
CA ALA A 103 -19.63 5.96 13.05
C ALA A 103 -19.04 4.88 13.96
N TRP A 104 -17.80 4.46 13.71
CA TRP A 104 -17.11 3.45 14.52
C TRP A 104 -17.00 3.84 16.00
N VAL A 105 -16.60 5.08 16.26
CA VAL A 105 -16.29 5.56 17.60
C VAL A 105 -17.54 6.00 18.38
N LEU A 106 -18.51 6.62 17.71
CA LEU A 106 -19.66 7.28 18.35
C LEU A 106 -21.02 6.64 18.02
N GLY A 107 -21.08 5.71 17.06
CA GLY A 107 -22.32 5.20 16.48
C GLY A 107 -23.28 4.55 17.48
N ALA A 108 -22.74 3.87 18.51
CA ALA A 108 -23.55 3.21 19.54
C ALA A 108 -24.41 4.22 20.34
N GLY A 109 -23.93 5.45 20.51
CA GLY A 109 -24.61 6.51 21.25
C GLY A 109 -25.78 7.17 20.50
N VAL A 110 -25.94 6.89 19.20
CA VAL A 110 -26.96 7.54 18.34
C VAL A 110 -28.34 6.90 18.53
N LYS A 111 -28.43 5.69 19.09
CA LYS A 111 -29.68 4.95 19.37
C LYS A 111 -30.63 4.86 18.17
N LEU A 112 -30.10 4.52 17.00
CA LEU A 112 -30.93 4.22 15.83
C LEU A 112 -31.62 2.86 15.98
N SER A 113 -32.92 2.82 15.68
CA SER A 113 -33.70 1.58 15.72
C SER A 113 -33.22 0.60 14.65
N GLY A 114 -32.93 -0.64 15.05
CA GLY A 114 -32.44 -1.68 14.14
C GLY A 114 -30.96 -1.57 13.77
N LEU A 115 -30.20 -0.67 14.41
CA LEU A 115 -28.75 -0.59 14.25
C LEU A 115 -28.09 -1.86 14.81
N GLN A 116 -27.47 -2.65 13.95
CA GLN A 116 -26.79 -3.88 14.32
C GLN A 116 -25.28 -3.71 14.15
N PRO A 117 -24.50 -3.82 15.24
CA PRO A 117 -23.06 -4.01 15.12
C PRO A 117 -22.80 -5.30 14.34
N ASP A 118 -22.03 -5.21 13.26
CA ASP A 118 -21.64 -6.35 12.43
C ASP A 118 -20.22 -6.81 12.78
N VAL A 119 -19.39 -5.90 13.30
CA VAL A 119 -18.00 -6.17 13.70
C VAL A 119 -17.85 -5.92 15.20
N ILE A 120 -17.43 -6.95 15.93
CA ILE A 120 -16.95 -6.80 17.31
C ILE A 120 -15.46 -6.47 17.21
N SER A 121 -15.05 -5.33 17.77
CA SER A 121 -13.65 -4.92 17.80
C SER A 121 -13.14 -4.79 19.22
N ASP A 122 -11.90 -5.22 19.38
CA ASP A 122 -11.13 -5.03 20.59
C ASP A 122 -10.62 -3.58 20.72
N GLU A 123 -10.76 -2.75 19.67
CA GLU A 123 -10.35 -1.34 19.64
C GLU A 123 -11.46 -0.44 20.23
N ILE A 124 -11.36 -0.16 21.53
CA ILE A 124 -12.32 0.69 22.23
C ILE A 124 -11.73 2.08 22.47
N TRP A 125 -12.51 3.12 22.14
CA TRP A 125 -12.09 4.51 22.18
C TRP A 125 -12.58 5.24 23.43
N PHE A 126 -11.66 6.00 24.03
CA PHE A 126 -11.88 6.79 25.23
C PHE A 126 -11.36 8.22 25.03
N TYR A 127 -11.89 9.13 25.84
CA TYR A 127 -11.21 10.38 26.15
C TYR A 127 -10.54 10.24 27.52
N ASP A 128 -9.22 10.42 27.56
CA ASP A 128 -8.41 10.52 28.77
C ASP A 128 -8.49 11.97 29.26
N PHE A 129 -8.96 12.18 30.49
CA PHE A 129 -8.98 13.51 31.10
C PHE A 129 -7.59 14.00 31.52
N GLY A 130 -6.55 13.17 31.34
CA GLY A 130 -5.19 13.48 31.71
C GLY A 130 -4.90 13.23 33.19
N ASP A 131 -3.63 13.32 33.54
CA ASP A 131 -3.15 13.24 34.91
C ASP A 131 -1.94 14.15 35.07
N VAL A 132 -2.13 15.26 35.80
CA VAL A 132 -1.07 16.26 36.05
C VAL A 132 0.08 15.66 36.86
N SER A 133 -0.18 14.67 37.71
CA SER A 133 0.86 14.03 38.51
C SER A 133 1.76 13.10 37.70
N GLU A 134 1.26 12.60 36.56
CA GLU A 134 1.96 11.70 35.65
C GLU A 134 2.45 12.42 34.38
N ASP A 135 2.34 13.75 34.28
CA ASP A 135 2.61 14.54 33.06
C ASP A 135 1.85 14.02 31.82
N VAL A 136 0.61 13.55 32.01
CA VAL A 136 -0.24 13.05 30.91
C VAL A 136 -1.26 14.11 30.53
N GLU A 137 -1.14 14.65 29.30
CA GLU A 137 -2.11 15.59 28.75
C GLU A 137 -3.45 14.90 28.38
N PRO A 138 -4.59 15.61 28.48
CA PRO A 138 -5.88 15.09 28.04
C PRO A 138 -5.91 14.80 26.54
N GLY A 139 -6.60 13.75 26.12
CA GLY A 139 -6.69 13.42 24.71
C GLY A 139 -7.46 12.16 24.37
N PHE A 140 -7.59 11.93 23.06
CA PHE A 140 -8.26 10.75 22.51
C PHE A 140 -7.30 9.56 22.49
N VAL A 141 -7.70 8.48 23.15
CA VAL A 141 -6.90 7.25 23.24
C VAL A 141 -7.75 6.03 22.90
N TRP A 142 -7.10 5.01 22.35
CA TRP A 142 -7.72 3.71 22.16
C TRP A 142 -7.08 2.70 23.10
N ARG A 143 -7.85 1.69 23.52
CA ARG A 143 -7.37 0.58 24.34
C ARG A 143 -7.87 -0.73 23.78
N ALA A 144 -6.99 -1.73 23.73
CA ALA A 144 -7.35 -3.11 23.49
C ALA A 144 -8.16 -3.62 24.69
N SER A 145 -9.36 -4.14 24.47
CA SER A 145 -10.20 -4.69 25.54
C SER A 145 -10.81 -6.02 25.11
N ASN A 146 -10.66 -7.03 25.97
CA ASN A 146 -11.35 -8.32 25.84
C ASN A 146 -12.80 -8.25 26.38
N SER A 147 -13.19 -7.12 26.99
CA SER A 147 -14.56 -6.89 27.44
C SER A 147 -15.30 -6.02 26.41
N PRO A 148 -16.45 -6.47 25.88
CA PRO A 148 -17.21 -5.74 24.87
C PRO A 148 -17.93 -4.52 25.42
N THR A 149 -17.98 -4.34 26.74
CA THR A 149 -18.59 -3.16 27.38
C THR A 149 -17.50 -2.25 27.97
N PRO A 150 -17.24 -1.09 27.35
CA PRO A 150 -16.38 -0.09 27.97
C PRO A 150 -16.98 0.35 29.30
N THR A 151 -16.21 0.21 30.39
CA THR A 151 -16.61 0.74 31.69
C THR A 151 -15.97 2.11 31.87
N PRO A 152 -16.74 3.17 32.15
CA PRO A 152 -16.16 4.47 32.44
C PRO A 152 -15.46 4.48 33.80
N SER A 153 -14.52 5.41 33.98
CA SER A 153 -13.80 5.65 35.24
C SER A 153 -13.63 7.15 35.47
N ASP A 154 -12.99 7.55 36.58
CA ASP A 154 -12.76 8.96 36.87
C ASP A 154 -11.73 9.62 35.91
N ARG A 155 -10.88 8.80 35.26
CA ARG A 155 -9.87 9.26 34.27
C ARG A 155 -10.30 9.09 32.82
N TYR A 156 -11.18 8.12 32.54
CA TYR A 156 -11.56 7.74 31.18
C TYR A 156 -13.07 7.72 30.98
N ILE A 157 -13.53 8.41 29.93
CA ILE A 157 -14.91 8.30 29.45
C ILE A 157 -14.94 7.58 28.08
N PRO A 158 -15.73 6.51 27.92
CA PRO A 158 -15.86 5.83 26.63
C PRO A 158 -16.69 6.62 25.64
N LEU A 159 -16.18 6.71 24.41
CA LEU A 159 -16.80 7.51 23.35
C LEU A 159 -18.02 6.83 22.72
N ALA A 160 -18.09 5.49 22.78
CA ALA A 160 -19.21 4.73 22.24
C ALA A 160 -20.57 5.18 22.81
N ASN A 161 -20.61 5.62 24.07
CA ASN A 161 -21.84 5.99 24.76
C ASN A 161 -21.98 7.48 25.04
N ILE A 162 -20.96 8.31 24.73
CA ILE A 162 -20.91 9.72 25.11
C ILE A 162 -22.10 10.54 24.58
N LEU A 163 -22.64 10.16 23.41
CA LEU A 163 -23.79 10.83 22.79
C LEU A 163 -25.14 10.44 23.43
N ASP A 164 -25.21 9.31 24.14
CA ASP A 164 -26.42 8.88 24.84
C ASP A 164 -26.62 9.72 26.11
N ARG A 165 -27.53 10.70 26.04
CA ARG A 165 -27.82 11.61 27.14
C ARG A 165 -28.21 10.89 28.44
N VAL A 166 -28.96 9.78 28.36
CA VAL A 166 -29.42 9.07 29.56
C VAL A 166 -28.25 8.38 30.24
N TRP A 167 -27.43 7.69 29.46
CA TRP A 167 -26.21 7.05 29.95
C TRP A 167 -25.23 8.09 30.50
N PHE A 168 -24.97 9.17 29.76
CA PHE A 168 -24.03 10.23 30.13
C PHE A 168 -24.43 10.88 31.47
N ASN A 169 -25.70 11.28 31.60
CA ASN A 169 -26.20 11.88 32.85
C ASN A 169 -26.22 10.89 34.02
N SER A 170 -26.37 9.59 33.75
CA SER A 170 -26.24 8.56 34.79
C SER A 170 -24.81 8.46 35.27
N TRP A 171 -23.85 8.40 34.34
CA TRP A 171 -22.43 8.31 34.64
C TRP A 171 -21.92 9.52 35.43
N VAL A 172 -22.22 10.75 34.98
CA VAL A 172 -21.81 11.97 35.69
C VAL A 172 -22.32 11.98 37.14
N ARG A 173 -23.54 11.48 37.39
CA ARG A 173 -24.12 11.42 38.75
C ARG A 173 -23.54 10.31 39.63
N SER A 174 -23.10 9.20 39.03
CA SER A 174 -22.62 8.03 39.76
C SER A 174 -21.10 7.94 39.89
N SER A 175 -20.37 8.72 39.10
CA SER A 175 -18.90 8.75 39.12
C SER A 175 -18.38 9.67 40.23
N ALA A 176 -17.13 9.46 40.65
CA ALA A 176 -16.48 10.26 41.68
C ALA A 176 -15.67 11.42 41.08
N ILE A 177 -16.03 11.84 39.85
CA ILE A 177 -15.38 12.95 39.15
C ILE A 177 -15.66 14.29 39.83
N ASN A 178 -14.71 15.21 39.75
CA ASN A 178 -14.90 16.58 40.21
C ASN A 178 -15.71 17.41 39.20
N ASP A 179 -16.15 18.60 39.64
CA ASP A 179 -16.96 19.51 38.80
C ASP A 179 -16.24 19.95 37.51
N GLU A 180 -14.91 20.05 37.53
CA GLU A 180 -14.10 20.44 36.37
C GLU A 180 -14.06 19.35 35.29
N THR A 181 -13.87 18.09 35.70
CA THR A 181 -13.93 16.92 34.83
C THR A 181 -15.34 16.75 34.27
N ALA A 182 -16.38 16.93 35.10
CA ALA A 182 -17.77 16.90 34.65
C ALA A 182 -18.05 17.97 33.58
N ALA A 183 -17.64 19.23 33.84
CA ALA A 183 -17.78 20.32 32.88
C ALA A 183 -16.97 20.08 31.59
N THR A 184 -15.81 19.42 31.68
CA THR A 184 -15.00 19.04 30.52
C THR A 184 -15.67 17.94 29.71
N ALA A 185 -16.26 16.94 30.36
CA ALA A 185 -17.03 15.88 29.71
C ALA A 185 -18.27 16.43 28.98
N GLU A 186 -18.97 17.39 29.59
CA GLU A 186 -20.12 18.07 28.97
C GLU A 186 -19.70 18.86 27.73
N ARG A 187 -18.63 19.66 27.84
CA ARG A 187 -18.07 20.40 26.69
C ARG A 187 -17.65 19.47 25.56
N LEU A 188 -16.94 18.39 25.87
CA LEU A 188 -16.54 17.37 24.90
C LEU A 188 -17.76 16.80 24.17
N ARG A 189 -18.79 16.39 24.93
CA ARG A 189 -20.03 15.84 24.38
C ARG A 189 -20.72 16.82 23.44
N ASP A 190 -20.84 18.08 23.84
CA ASP A 190 -21.50 19.10 23.02
C ASP A 190 -20.69 19.45 21.77
N GLN A 191 -19.36 19.57 21.87
CA GLN A 191 -18.48 19.79 20.71
C GLN A 191 -18.57 18.65 19.70
N LEU A 192 -18.53 17.40 20.15
CA LEU A 192 -18.72 16.24 19.25
C LEU A 192 -20.12 16.24 18.61
N ARG A 193 -21.14 16.70 19.33
CA ARG A 193 -22.53 16.69 18.86
C ARG A 193 -22.84 17.78 17.86
N GLU A 194 -22.31 18.97 18.10
CA GLU A 194 -22.68 20.19 17.40
C GLU A 194 -21.72 20.53 16.26
N TYR A 195 -20.62 19.78 16.12
CA TYR A 195 -19.67 19.96 15.04
C TYR A 195 -20.34 19.95 13.67
N GLN A 196 -20.08 21.01 12.90
CA GLN A 196 -20.70 21.26 11.61
C GLN A 196 -19.73 20.94 10.47
N MET A 197 -20.21 20.23 9.46
CA MET A 197 -19.47 19.87 8.25
C MET A 197 -20.04 20.58 7.03
N PRO A 198 -19.20 21.21 6.19
CA PRO A 198 -19.58 21.57 4.84
C PRO A 198 -19.88 20.31 4.01
N VAL A 199 -21.01 20.32 3.31
CA VAL A 199 -21.44 19.25 2.40
C VAL A 199 -21.57 19.84 1.00
N ALA A 200 -20.77 19.33 0.08
CA ALA A 200 -20.88 19.61 -1.35
C ALA A 200 -21.75 18.54 -2.02
N VAL A 201 -22.68 18.98 -2.86
CA VAL A 201 -23.53 18.06 -3.64
C VAL A 201 -23.08 18.04 -5.09
N LEU A 202 -22.70 16.87 -5.58
CA LEU A 202 -22.37 16.64 -6.97
C LEU A 202 -23.64 16.33 -7.77
N ALA A 203 -23.85 17.09 -8.85
CA ALA A 203 -24.86 16.79 -9.85
C ALA A 203 -24.21 16.13 -11.07
N ALA A 204 -23.91 14.84 -10.96
CA ALA A 204 -23.46 14.02 -12.08
C ALA A 204 -24.64 13.17 -12.59
N GLU A 205 -24.75 13.04 -13.91
CA GLU A 205 -25.80 12.22 -14.55
C GLU A 205 -25.34 10.78 -14.74
N THR A 206 -24.03 10.56 -14.82
CA THR A 206 -23.43 9.23 -15.05
C THR A 206 -22.39 8.89 -14.00
N LEU A 207 -22.12 7.59 -13.84
CA LEU A 207 -21.09 7.11 -12.91
C LEU A 207 -19.68 7.56 -13.33
N GLU A 208 -19.41 7.67 -14.63
CA GLU A 208 -18.15 8.18 -15.18
C GLU A 208 -17.93 9.64 -14.76
N GLN A 209 -18.95 10.49 -14.86
CA GLN A 209 -18.87 11.88 -14.41
C GLN A 209 -18.64 11.96 -12.90
N ALA A 210 -19.30 11.10 -12.12
CA ALA A 210 -19.16 11.05 -10.66
C ALA A 210 -17.74 10.63 -10.25
N THR A 211 -17.22 9.57 -10.84
CA THR A 211 -15.86 9.04 -10.57
C THR A 211 -14.76 10.00 -11.00
N GLU A 212 -14.90 10.67 -12.15
CA GLU A 212 -13.94 11.68 -12.61
C GLU A 212 -13.97 12.95 -11.73
N SER A 213 -15.16 13.40 -11.31
CA SER A 213 -15.29 14.51 -10.36
C SER A 213 -14.64 14.17 -9.02
N PHE A 214 -14.88 12.96 -8.53
CA PHE A 214 -14.24 12.46 -7.31
C PHE A 214 -12.71 12.45 -7.41
N LYS A 215 -12.16 11.97 -8.53
CA LYS A 215 -10.70 11.99 -8.79
C LYS A 215 -10.11 13.40 -8.69
N ARG A 216 -10.82 14.40 -9.22
CA ARG A 216 -10.35 15.80 -9.19
C ARG A 216 -10.39 16.39 -7.79
N VAL A 217 -11.47 16.14 -7.05
CA VAL A 217 -11.65 16.63 -5.68
C VAL A 217 -10.67 15.95 -4.71
N ASN A 218 -10.44 14.64 -4.87
CA ASN A 218 -9.54 13.85 -4.03
C ASN A 218 -8.06 13.91 -4.49
N SER A 219 -7.67 14.95 -5.25
CA SER A 219 -6.29 15.13 -5.69
C SER A 219 -5.36 15.64 -4.57
N SER A 220 -5.92 16.23 -3.50
CA SER A 220 -5.19 16.74 -2.33
C SER A 220 -5.14 15.74 -1.15
N GLY A 221 -5.95 14.69 -1.18
CA GLY A 221 -5.98 13.61 -0.18
C GLY A 221 -5.20 12.38 -0.65
N THR A 222 -5.44 11.21 -0.05
CA THR A 222 -4.92 9.95 -0.61
C THR A 222 -5.63 9.70 -1.96
N PRO A 223 -4.96 9.73 -3.13
CA PRO A 223 -5.65 9.81 -4.44
C PRO A 223 -6.29 8.48 -4.85
N MET A 224 -7.60 8.43 -5.17
CA MET A 224 -8.26 7.17 -5.57
C MET A 224 -7.45 6.47 -6.66
N SER A 225 -7.15 5.20 -6.43
CA SER A 225 -6.29 4.44 -7.33
C SER A 225 -7.05 4.16 -8.63
N ASP A 226 -6.30 3.99 -9.72
CA ASP A 226 -6.88 3.80 -11.05
C ASP A 226 -7.60 2.44 -11.14
N PHE A 227 -7.11 1.44 -10.41
CA PHE A 227 -7.79 0.17 -10.19
C PHE A 227 -9.19 0.34 -9.57
N HIS A 228 -9.32 1.17 -8.54
CA HIS A 228 -10.63 1.43 -7.93
C HIS A 228 -11.59 2.13 -8.90
N MET A 229 -11.08 3.05 -9.74
CA MET A 229 -11.89 3.68 -10.79
C MET A 229 -12.41 2.68 -11.80
N VAL A 230 -11.54 1.83 -12.34
CA VAL A 230 -11.96 0.81 -13.32
C VAL A 230 -12.97 -0.14 -12.66
N THR A 231 -12.70 -0.56 -11.43
CA THR A 231 -13.60 -1.41 -10.65
C THR A 231 -14.99 -0.77 -10.52
N ALA A 232 -15.07 0.53 -10.20
CA ALA A 232 -16.32 1.30 -10.14
C ALA A 232 -17.13 1.16 -11.42
N LEU A 233 -16.48 1.38 -12.55
CA LEU A 233 -17.10 1.44 -13.85
C LEU A 233 -17.48 0.06 -14.39
N THR A 234 -16.85 -1.01 -13.91
CA THR A 234 -17.24 -2.38 -14.29
C THR A 234 -18.48 -2.87 -13.54
N TYR A 235 -18.77 -2.36 -12.34
CA TYR A 235 -19.93 -2.77 -11.54
C TYR A 235 -21.28 -2.60 -12.26
N THR A 236 -21.44 -1.55 -13.06
CA THR A 236 -22.67 -1.28 -13.82
C THR A 236 -22.91 -2.29 -14.94
N SER A 237 -21.87 -3.02 -15.36
CA SER A 237 -21.93 -4.02 -16.44
C SER A 237 -22.13 -5.47 -15.94
N GLY A 238 -22.39 -5.67 -14.65
CA GLY A 238 -22.45 -7.00 -14.03
C GLY A 238 -21.10 -7.72 -14.04
N PHE A 239 -19.99 -6.98 -14.11
CA PHE A 239 -18.63 -7.48 -14.05
C PHE A 239 -17.93 -6.88 -12.83
N HIS A 240 -17.78 -7.67 -11.77
CA HIS A 240 -17.16 -7.23 -10.53
C HIS A 240 -15.65 -7.45 -10.60
N LEU A 241 -14.92 -6.50 -11.20
CA LEU A 241 -13.47 -6.63 -11.46
C LEU A 241 -12.67 -7.06 -10.22
N ASN A 242 -12.92 -6.44 -9.07
CA ASN A 242 -12.22 -6.77 -7.82
C ASN A 242 -12.42 -8.24 -7.43
N ASP A 243 -13.66 -8.71 -7.43
CA ASP A 243 -14.00 -10.08 -7.05
C ASP A 243 -13.33 -11.08 -8.02
N VAL A 244 -13.32 -10.76 -9.32
CA VAL A 244 -12.66 -11.58 -10.35
C VAL A 244 -11.14 -11.60 -10.17
N VAL A 245 -10.52 -10.46 -9.86
CA VAL A 245 -9.08 -10.35 -9.59
C VAL A 245 -8.70 -11.16 -8.35
N GLU A 246 -9.39 -10.99 -7.23
CA GLU A 246 -9.09 -11.72 -5.99
C GLU A 246 -9.32 -13.22 -6.17
N THR A 247 -10.42 -13.64 -6.80
CA THR A 247 -10.64 -15.05 -7.16
C THR A 247 -9.50 -15.60 -8.02
N CYS A 248 -9.06 -14.85 -9.05
CA CYS A 248 -7.95 -15.31 -9.88
C CYS A 248 -6.63 -15.38 -9.09
N LYS A 249 -6.36 -14.45 -8.19
CA LYS A 249 -5.16 -14.49 -7.33
C LYS A 249 -5.18 -15.71 -6.42
N ASP A 250 -6.32 -16.00 -5.80
CA ASP A 250 -6.50 -17.16 -4.92
C ASP A 250 -6.38 -18.49 -5.68
N GLU A 251 -6.90 -18.56 -6.91
CA GLU A 251 -6.80 -19.79 -7.72
C GLU A 251 -5.42 -20.00 -8.34
N VAL A 252 -4.74 -18.94 -8.77
CA VAL A 252 -3.56 -19.03 -9.65
C VAL A 252 -2.26 -18.71 -8.92
N LEU A 253 -2.27 -17.74 -8.01
CA LEU A 253 -1.06 -17.27 -7.32
C LEU A 253 -0.94 -17.81 -5.89
N ALA A 254 -1.95 -18.49 -5.36
CA ALA A 254 -1.88 -19.10 -4.04
C ALA A 254 -0.66 -20.01 -3.88
N GLY A 255 0.03 -19.86 -2.75
CA GLY A 255 1.28 -20.58 -2.47
C GLY A 255 2.52 -20.06 -3.20
N SER A 256 2.38 -19.09 -4.11
CA SER A 256 3.52 -18.38 -4.70
C SER A 256 3.86 -17.11 -3.90
N ASN A 257 5.13 -16.73 -3.92
CA ASN A 257 5.59 -15.44 -3.38
C ASN A 257 5.05 -14.21 -4.15
N TRP A 258 4.27 -14.44 -5.21
CA TRP A 258 3.63 -13.41 -6.03
C TRP A 258 2.15 -13.19 -5.69
N ALA A 259 1.58 -13.92 -4.74
CA ALA A 259 0.20 -13.74 -4.28
C ALA A 259 -0.10 -12.29 -3.85
N GLY A 260 0.89 -11.60 -3.27
CA GLY A 260 0.79 -10.20 -2.84
C GLY A 260 1.07 -9.16 -3.94
N VAL A 261 0.98 -9.51 -5.22
CA VAL A 261 1.12 -8.54 -6.32
C VAL A 261 0.02 -7.48 -6.28
N ASP A 262 0.39 -6.21 -6.55
CA ASP A 262 -0.54 -5.08 -6.52
C ASP A 262 -1.58 -5.17 -7.66
N ASN A 263 -2.85 -4.90 -7.36
CA ASN A 263 -3.94 -4.90 -8.31
C ASN A 263 -3.77 -3.82 -9.41
N GLU A 264 -3.05 -2.72 -9.14
CA GLU A 264 -2.63 -1.75 -10.15
C GLU A 264 -1.74 -2.38 -11.22
N LEU A 265 -0.84 -3.29 -10.82
CA LEU A 265 0.06 -3.98 -11.72
C LEU A 265 -0.70 -5.00 -12.59
N ILE A 266 -1.65 -5.73 -11.99
CA ILE A 266 -2.55 -6.63 -12.72
C ILE A 266 -3.34 -5.83 -13.77
N LEU A 267 -3.92 -4.69 -13.39
CA LEU A 267 -4.66 -3.83 -14.32
C LEU A 267 -3.78 -3.31 -15.46
N ALA A 268 -2.53 -2.96 -15.17
CA ALA A 268 -1.57 -2.54 -16.19
C ALA A 268 -1.27 -3.66 -17.21
N VAL A 269 -1.16 -4.91 -16.76
CA VAL A 269 -1.06 -6.08 -17.66
C VAL A 269 -2.34 -6.24 -18.49
N CYS A 270 -3.52 -6.15 -17.86
CA CYS A 270 -4.80 -6.21 -18.57
C CYS A 270 -4.88 -5.15 -19.67
N ARG A 271 -4.51 -3.90 -19.38
CA ARG A 271 -4.47 -2.81 -20.37
C ARG A 271 -3.58 -3.14 -21.56
N LEU A 272 -2.36 -3.63 -21.29
CA LEU A 272 -1.44 -3.99 -22.37
C LEU A 272 -2.04 -5.08 -23.26
N ARG A 273 -2.69 -6.09 -22.67
CA ARG A 273 -3.39 -7.18 -23.39
C ARG A 273 -4.58 -6.68 -24.20
N LEU A 274 -5.28 -5.65 -23.73
CA LEU A 274 -6.39 -4.98 -24.44
C LEU A 274 -5.91 -4.00 -25.54
N GLY A 275 -4.61 -3.92 -25.80
CA GLY A 275 -4.01 -2.95 -26.73
C GLY A 275 -4.09 -1.50 -26.23
N LEU A 276 -4.30 -1.31 -24.94
CA LEU A 276 -4.27 0.00 -24.29
C LEU A 276 -2.86 0.33 -23.79
N ASN A 277 -2.56 1.62 -23.65
CA ASN A 277 -1.31 2.05 -23.04
C ASN A 277 -1.40 1.92 -21.50
N PRO A 278 -0.56 1.09 -20.85
CA PRO A 278 -0.60 0.92 -19.40
C PRO A 278 -0.35 2.21 -18.61
N ALA A 279 0.38 3.17 -19.18
CA ALA A 279 0.63 4.47 -18.56
C ALA A 279 -0.55 5.46 -18.71
N LYS A 280 -1.47 5.22 -19.66
CA LYS A 280 -2.65 6.07 -19.86
C LYS A 280 -3.79 5.58 -18.95
N ARG A 281 -4.00 6.30 -17.86
CA ARG A 281 -5.03 6.04 -16.83
C ARG A 281 -6.45 6.41 -17.29
N ASP A 282 -6.89 5.82 -18.40
CA ASP A 282 -8.24 5.97 -18.94
C ASP A 282 -9.15 4.88 -18.37
N ALA A 283 -9.76 5.16 -17.22
CA ALA A 283 -10.55 4.17 -16.49
C ALA A 283 -11.80 3.73 -17.26
N ALA A 284 -12.46 4.66 -17.98
CA ALA A 284 -13.69 4.39 -18.70
C ALA A 284 -13.48 3.46 -19.90
N ASP A 285 -12.47 3.75 -20.74
CA ASP A 285 -12.15 2.86 -21.87
C ASP A 285 -11.67 1.48 -21.37
N THR A 286 -10.88 1.46 -20.29
CA THR A 286 -10.40 0.21 -19.68
C THR A 286 -11.56 -0.64 -19.17
N ALA A 287 -12.48 -0.06 -18.40
CA ALA A 287 -13.64 -0.77 -17.85
C ALA A 287 -14.55 -1.32 -18.94
N ARG A 288 -14.84 -0.52 -19.97
CA ARG A 288 -15.63 -0.93 -21.12
C ARG A 288 -15.02 -2.14 -21.83
N LYS A 289 -13.71 -2.09 -22.14
CA LYS A 289 -13.02 -3.19 -22.81
C LYS A 289 -12.92 -4.45 -21.95
N LEU A 290 -12.69 -4.31 -20.65
CA LEU A 290 -12.71 -5.45 -19.72
C LEU A 290 -14.09 -6.10 -19.63
N GLY A 291 -15.17 -5.31 -19.63
CA GLY A 291 -16.54 -5.83 -19.68
C GLY A 291 -16.81 -6.69 -20.93
N GLN A 292 -16.17 -6.35 -22.06
CA GLN A 292 -16.25 -7.07 -23.34
C GLN A 292 -15.30 -8.28 -23.42
N SER A 293 -14.22 -8.32 -22.63
CA SER A 293 -13.17 -9.35 -22.70
C SER A 293 -12.71 -9.75 -21.30
N ARG A 294 -13.62 -10.37 -20.56
CA ARG A 294 -13.46 -10.68 -19.12
C ARG A 294 -12.30 -11.63 -18.84
N ASP A 295 -12.00 -12.56 -19.76
CA ASP A 295 -10.91 -13.53 -19.63
C ASP A 295 -9.52 -12.88 -19.54
N ILE A 296 -9.38 -11.61 -19.96
CA ILE A 296 -8.12 -10.87 -19.89
C ILE A 296 -7.61 -10.75 -18.45
N VAL A 297 -8.50 -10.69 -17.45
CA VAL A 297 -8.08 -10.65 -16.05
C VAL A 297 -7.38 -11.95 -15.67
N ARG A 298 -7.97 -13.10 -16.00
CA ARG A 298 -7.35 -14.40 -15.75
C ARG A 298 -6.04 -14.55 -16.53
N GLN A 299 -6.01 -14.13 -17.80
CA GLN A 299 -4.79 -14.14 -18.61
C GLN A 299 -3.68 -13.29 -18.00
N ALA A 300 -4.00 -12.12 -17.44
CA ALA A 300 -3.02 -11.27 -16.78
C ALA A 300 -2.42 -11.95 -15.54
N VAL A 301 -3.25 -12.56 -14.69
CA VAL A 301 -2.80 -13.26 -13.48
C VAL A 301 -1.98 -14.51 -13.81
N VAL A 302 -2.42 -15.31 -14.79
CA VAL A 302 -1.65 -16.47 -15.30
C VAL A 302 -0.33 -16.01 -15.92
N GLY A 303 -0.34 -14.90 -16.66
CA GLY A 303 0.87 -14.28 -17.20
C GLY A 303 1.87 -13.89 -16.11
N ILE A 304 1.40 -13.31 -14.99
CA ILE A 304 2.23 -13.00 -13.82
C ILE A 304 2.84 -14.27 -13.22
N LEU A 305 2.05 -15.34 -13.06
CA LEU A 305 2.58 -16.62 -12.58
C LEU A 305 3.70 -17.15 -13.49
N HIS A 306 3.52 -17.06 -14.81
CA HIS A 306 4.53 -17.57 -15.75
C HIS A 306 5.76 -16.68 -15.82
N ALA A 307 5.58 -15.36 -15.82
CA ALA A 307 6.68 -14.42 -15.68
C ALA A 307 7.44 -14.63 -14.37
N SER A 308 6.77 -15.01 -13.27
CA SER A 308 7.42 -15.27 -11.98
C SER A 308 8.49 -16.37 -12.06
N ARG A 309 8.27 -17.39 -12.91
CA ARG A 309 9.25 -18.46 -13.16
C ARG A 309 10.50 -17.90 -13.85
N ALA A 310 10.32 -17.01 -14.83
CA ALA A 310 11.42 -16.30 -15.49
C ALA A 310 12.15 -15.36 -14.54
N PHE A 311 11.43 -14.63 -13.68
CA PHE A 311 12.04 -13.81 -12.62
C PHE A 311 12.86 -14.64 -11.63
N ALA A 312 12.43 -15.87 -11.33
CA ALA A 312 13.18 -16.75 -10.43
C ALA A 312 14.57 -17.12 -10.99
N THR A 313 14.76 -17.24 -12.32
CA THR A 313 16.08 -17.55 -12.90
C THR A 313 17.11 -16.45 -12.70
N VAL A 314 16.65 -15.20 -12.53
CA VAL A 314 17.48 -14.04 -12.22
C VAL A 314 17.53 -13.71 -10.72
N GLY A 315 16.97 -14.57 -9.87
CA GLY A 315 16.99 -14.43 -8.41
C GLY A 315 15.87 -13.56 -7.83
N VAL A 316 14.91 -13.12 -8.66
CA VAL A 316 13.74 -12.35 -8.20
C VAL A 316 12.65 -13.33 -7.80
N LEU A 317 12.50 -13.53 -6.49
CA LEU A 317 11.53 -14.48 -5.94
C LEU A 317 10.19 -13.86 -5.55
N GLY A 318 9.98 -12.55 -5.76
CA GLY A 318 8.72 -11.87 -5.44
C GLY A 318 8.68 -10.43 -5.96
N PRO A 319 7.49 -9.81 -5.99
CA PRO A 319 7.27 -8.53 -6.66
C PRO A 319 8.07 -7.36 -6.07
N LYS A 320 8.32 -7.36 -4.75
CA LYS A 320 9.09 -6.30 -4.05
C LYS A 320 10.54 -6.17 -4.54
N ALA A 321 11.12 -7.27 -5.03
CA ALA A 321 12.49 -7.33 -5.50
C ALA A 321 12.63 -6.93 -6.99
N VAL A 322 11.53 -6.76 -7.72
CA VAL A 322 11.57 -6.37 -9.13
C VAL A 322 12.05 -4.92 -9.27
N PRO A 323 13.05 -4.63 -10.13
CA PRO A 323 13.56 -3.27 -10.35
C PRO A 323 12.51 -2.28 -10.86
N TYR A 324 11.67 -2.69 -11.82
CA TYR A 324 10.68 -1.83 -12.48
C TYR A 324 9.33 -2.52 -12.68
N ASP A 325 8.23 -1.84 -12.38
CA ASP A 325 6.87 -2.31 -12.71
C ASP A 325 6.69 -2.65 -14.21
N PRO A 326 7.18 -1.83 -15.17
CA PRO A 326 7.23 -2.20 -16.58
C PRO A 326 7.80 -3.58 -16.87
N GLN A 327 8.76 -4.07 -16.09
CA GLN A 327 9.32 -5.40 -16.33
C GLN A 327 8.27 -6.48 -16.08
N VAL A 328 7.50 -6.38 -15.00
CA VAL A 328 6.41 -7.32 -14.73
C VAL A 328 5.31 -7.20 -15.78
N ILE A 329 4.94 -5.96 -16.13
CA ILE A 329 3.87 -5.70 -17.10
C ILE A 329 4.17 -6.36 -18.44
N LEU A 330 5.37 -6.13 -18.97
CA LEU A 330 5.79 -6.65 -20.27
C LEU A 330 6.02 -8.16 -20.22
N ALA A 331 6.70 -8.66 -19.17
CA ALA A 331 6.97 -10.09 -19.03
C ALA A 331 5.68 -10.89 -18.89
N ALA A 332 4.73 -10.45 -18.07
CA ALA A 332 3.46 -11.14 -17.89
C ALA A 332 2.62 -11.16 -19.18
N ALA A 333 2.57 -10.04 -19.90
CA ALA A 333 1.81 -9.95 -21.14
C ALA A 333 2.35 -10.85 -22.27
N VAL A 334 3.67 -11.13 -22.27
CA VAL A 334 4.33 -12.03 -23.25
C VAL A 334 4.32 -13.48 -22.75
N ALA A 335 4.59 -13.73 -21.47
CA ALA A 335 4.71 -15.07 -20.90
C ALA A 335 3.41 -15.87 -20.96
N VAL A 336 2.24 -15.20 -20.91
CA VAL A 336 0.95 -15.88 -21.02
C VAL A 336 0.77 -16.58 -22.38
N ASP A 337 1.38 -16.06 -23.45
CA ASP A 337 1.33 -16.66 -24.80
C ASP A 337 2.51 -17.60 -25.08
N ARG A 338 3.50 -17.68 -24.18
CA ARG A 338 4.76 -18.44 -24.33
C ARG A 338 5.02 -19.41 -23.16
N GLN A 339 3.96 -19.99 -22.60
CA GLN A 339 4.00 -20.73 -21.33
C GLN A 339 5.00 -21.90 -21.32
N ASP A 340 5.18 -22.55 -22.47
CA ASP A 340 6.02 -23.73 -22.65
C ASP A 340 7.27 -23.46 -23.49
N ASP A 341 7.64 -22.19 -23.67
CA ASP A 341 8.74 -21.77 -24.53
C ASP A 341 10.07 -21.71 -23.75
N PRO A 342 11.01 -22.65 -23.96
CA PRO A 342 12.29 -22.66 -23.25
C PRO A 342 13.19 -21.46 -23.63
N ASP A 343 13.03 -20.95 -24.85
CA ASP A 343 13.83 -19.83 -25.37
C ASP A 343 13.41 -18.51 -24.74
N PHE A 344 12.16 -18.40 -24.28
CA PHE A 344 11.69 -17.26 -23.50
C PHE A 344 12.51 -17.07 -22.22
N MET A 345 12.79 -18.16 -21.49
CA MET A 345 13.54 -18.11 -20.23
C MET A 345 14.99 -17.64 -20.44
N THR A 346 15.63 -18.14 -21.49
CA THR A 346 17.01 -17.76 -21.85
C THR A 346 17.08 -16.29 -22.29
N SER A 347 16.14 -15.86 -23.13
CA SER A 347 16.07 -14.47 -23.62
C SER A 347 15.72 -13.49 -22.51
N PHE A 348 14.90 -13.91 -21.53
CA PHE A 348 14.46 -13.10 -20.41
C PHE A 348 15.62 -12.64 -19.53
N GLU A 349 16.61 -13.50 -19.21
CA GLU A 349 17.73 -13.12 -18.35
C GLU A 349 18.51 -11.94 -18.94
N GLY A 350 18.88 -12.03 -20.23
CA GLY A 350 19.61 -10.97 -20.92
C GLY A 350 18.81 -9.68 -21.05
N TRP A 351 17.49 -9.78 -21.25
CA TRP A 351 16.57 -8.64 -21.29
C TRP A 351 16.41 -7.97 -19.91
N PHE A 352 16.25 -8.77 -18.86
CA PHE A 352 16.06 -8.29 -17.49
C PHE A 352 17.27 -7.49 -17.03
N TRP A 353 18.47 -8.04 -17.20
CA TRP A 353 19.69 -7.35 -16.77
C TRP A 353 20.00 -6.13 -17.64
N ALA A 354 19.77 -6.19 -18.97
CA ALA A 354 19.91 -5.02 -19.84
C ALA A 354 19.03 -3.86 -19.41
N THR A 355 17.74 -4.14 -19.19
CA THR A 355 16.76 -3.11 -18.84
C THR A 355 16.97 -2.57 -17.43
N THR A 356 17.51 -3.38 -16.52
CA THR A 356 17.82 -2.97 -15.15
C THR A 356 19.09 -2.12 -15.07
N TYR A 357 20.22 -2.63 -15.54
CA TYR A 357 21.52 -1.94 -15.47
C TYR A 357 21.63 -0.76 -16.42
N GLY A 358 20.96 -0.84 -17.58
CA GLY A 358 20.84 0.28 -18.51
C GLY A 358 19.79 1.30 -18.11
N GLU A 359 19.12 1.12 -16.96
CA GLU A 359 18.06 2.02 -16.47
C GLU A 359 16.99 2.33 -17.53
N PHE A 360 16.69 1.34 -18.37
CA PHE A 360 15.89 1.48 -19.59
C PHE A 360 14.49 2.04 -19.32
N PHE A 361 13.91 1.70 -18.17
CA PHE A 361 12.59 2.16 -17.76
C PHE A 361 12.61 3.38 -16.82
N ALA A 362 13.75 4.04 -16.61
CA ALA A 362 13.82 5.26 -15.79
C ALA A 362 12.91 6.38 -16.33
N VAL A 363 12.73 6.43 -17.66
CA VAL A 363 11.72 7.26 -18.32
C VAL A 363 10.85 6.36 -19.20
N SER A 364 9.74 5.88 -18.63
CA SER A 364 8.82 5.00 -19.35
C SER A 364 7.82 5.79 -20.20
N ASN A 365 7.89 5.62 -21.53
CA ASN A 365 6.93 6.13 -22.49
C ASN A 365 6.51 5.01 -23.46
N SER A 366 5.53 5.28 -24.34
CA SER A 366 5.00 4.27 -25.26
C SER A 366 6.06 3.63 -26.16
N ALA A 367 7.08 4.39 -26.60
CA ALA A 367 8.14 3.87 -27.45
C ALA A 367 9.11 2.96 -26.69
N VAL A 368 9.46 3.33 -25.45
CA VAL A 368 10.28 2.50 -24.54
C VAL A 368 9.53 1.20 -24.20
N MET A 369 8.25 1.28 -23.86
CA MET A 369 7.41 0.10 -23.58
C MET A 369 7.31 -0.82 -24.80
N SER A 370 7.12 -0.27 -26.01
CA SER A 370 7.07 -1.03 -27.25
C SER A 370 8.40 -1.70 -27.57
N ALA A 371 9.53 -0.99 -27.43
CA ALA A 371 10.86 -1.55 -27.64
C ALA A 371 11.18 -2.66 -26.62
N GLY A 372 10.87 -2.43 -25.34
CA GLY A 372 11.03 -3.41 -24.28
C GLY A 372 10.21 -4.68 -24.53
N ARG A 373 8.96 -4.54 -24.99
CA ARG A 373 8.09 -5.65 -25.36
C ARG A 373 8.63 -6.43 -26.55
N ARG A 374 9.00 -5.72 -27.64
CA ARG A 374 9.55 -6.34 -28.84
C ARG A 374 10.81 -7.15 -28.55
N ALA A 375 11.68 -6.65 -27.67
CA ALA A 375 12.90 -7.36 -27.29
C ALA A 375 12.59 -8.70 -26.59
N LEU A 376 11.56 -8.76 -25.75
CA LEU A 376 11.09 -10.02 -25.15
C LEU A 376 10.43 -10.95 -26.17
N GLU A 377 9.62 -10.41 -27.07
CA GLU A 377 8.91 -11.19 -28.09
C GLU A 377 9.88 -11.83 -29.08
N THR A 378 10.91 -11.09 -29.53
CA THR A 378 11.90 -11.58 -30.51
C THR A 378 13.09 -12.30 -29.86
N GLY A 379 13.26 -12.17 -28.55
CA GLY A 379 14.46 -12.62 -27.84
C GLY A 379 15.74 -11.85 -28.21
N SER A 380 15.62 -10.73 -28.93
CA SER A 380 16.74 -9.91 -29.39
C SER A 380 16.90 -8.64 -28.55
N ARG A 381 18.15 -8.26 -28.26
CA ARG A 381 18.49 -6.98 -27.62
C ARG A 381 18.36 -5.78 -28.55
N GLU A 382 18.40 -5.98 -29.87
CA GLU A 382 18.42 -4.89 -30.87
C GLU A 382 17.40 -3.76 -30.58
N PRO A 383 16.13 -4.03 -30.20
CA PRO A 383 15.17 -2.96 -29.91
C PRO A 383 15.57 -2.06 -28.73
N LEU A 384 16.38 -2.56 -27.81
CA LEU A 384 16.83 -1.83 -26.61
C LEU A 384 18.02 -0.91 -26.88
N GLU A 385 18.89 -1.24 -27.84
CA GLU A 385 20.23 -0.65 -28.00
C GLU A 385 20.22 0.86 -28.09
N ARG A 386 19.26 1.43 -28.83
CA ARG A 386 19.13 2.89 -29.01
C ARG A 386 18.82 3.67 -27.72
N TYR A 387 18.40 2.98 -26.66
CA TYR A 387 18.00 3.58 -25.39
C TYR A 387 18.98 3.28 -24.26
N LEU A 388 19.85 2.28 -24.43
CA LEU A 388 20.81 1.90 -23.41
C LEU A 388 21.95 2.92 -23.35
N PRO A 389 22.50 3.21 -22.16
CA PRO A 389 23.65 4.10 -22.04
C PRO A 389 24.89 3.49 -22.71
N ASN A 390 25.73 4.35 -23.29
CA ASN A 390 26.99 3.94 -23.93
C ASN A 390 27.96 3.25 -22.98
N ALA A 391 27.90 3.57 -21.67
CA ALA A 391 28.68 2.92 -20.64
C ALA A 391 27.97 3.00 -19.28
N ILE A 392 28.16 1.97 -18.47
CA ILE A 392 27.68 1.87 -17.08
C ILE A 392 28.89 2.00 -16.16
N GLY A 393 28.80 2.89 -15.18
CA GLY A 393 29.79 3.01 -14.11
C GLY A 393 29.27 2.45 -12.79
N PRO A 394 30.09 2.38 -11.72
CA PRO A 394 29.73 1.70 -10.47
C PRO A 394 28.56 2.34 -9.71
N ILE A 395 27.90 1.54 -8.86
CA ILE A 395 26.92 2.04 -7.89
C ILE A 395 27.70 2.61 -6.69
N ASP A 396 27.63 3.91 -6.47
CA ASP A 396 28.30 4.55 -5.31
C ASP A 396 27.35 4.86 -4.15
N ARG A 397 26.04 4.91 -4.43
CA ARG A 397 24.98 5.18 -3.45
C ARG A 397 23.90 4.14 -3.56
N PHE A 398 23.38 3.70 -2.41
CA PHE A 398 22.30 2.74 -2.38
C PHE A 398 20.97 3.37 -2.00
N ASP A 399 19.99 3.22 -2.88
CA ASP A 399 18.58 3.50 -2.61
C ASP A 399 17.76 2.33 -3.16
N PHE A 400 17.07 1.58 -2.30
CA PHE A 400 16.29 0.40 -2.72
C PHE A 400 15.17 0.74 -3.73
N ARG A 401 14.81 2.02 -3.92
CA ARG A 401 13.89 2.46 -4.96
C ARG A 401 14.54 2.50 -6.35
N ALA A 402 15.86 2.65 -6.43
CA ALA A 402 16.60 2.68 -7.67
C ALA A 402 16.82 1.26 -8.23
N ALA A 403 16.59 1.10 -9.53
CA ALA A 403 16.68 -0.21 -10.18
C ALA A 403 18.06 -0.86 -10.07
N ARG A 404 19.13 -0.06 -10.23
CA ARG A 404 20.50 -0.54 -10.08
C ARG A 404 20.84 -0.96 -8.65
N SER A 405 20.28 -0.30 -7.64
CA SER A 405 20.44 -0.72 -6.24
C SER A 405 19.72 -2.04 -5.97
N LYS A 406 18.53 -2.25 -6.54
CA LYS A 406 17.86 -3.56 -6.50
C LYS A 406 18.67 -4.65 -7.21
N ALA A 407 19.28 -4.35 -8.36
CA ALA A 407 20.21 -5.26 -9.02
C ALA A 407 21.38 -5.66 -8.11
N LEU A 408 22.03 -4.69 -7.47
CA LEU A 408 23.09 -4.97 -6.50
C LEU A 408 22.59 -5.85 -5.34
N ALA A 409 21.41 -5.57 -4.79
CA ALA A 409 20.82 -6.38 -3.73
C ALA A 409 20.57 -7.83 -4.19
N LEU A 410 20.09 -8.04 -5.43
CA LEU A 410 19.91 -9.37 -6.01
C LEU A 410 21.25 -10.10 -6.20
N LEU A 411 22.30 -9.40 -6.67
CA LEU A 411 23.63 -9.98 -6.81
C LEU A 411 24.24 -10.36 -5.46
N LEU A 412 24.08 -9.51 -4.44
CA LEU A 412 24.46 -9.82 -3.08
C LEU A 412 23.71 -11.06 -2.59
N ALA A 413 22.39 -11.06 -2.64
CA ALA A 413 21.58 -12.22 -2.24
C ALA A 413 22.02 -13.51 -2.92
N ARG A 414 22.27 -13.48 -4.24
CA ARG A 414 22.79 -14.62 -5.01
C ARG A 414 24.17 -15.08 -4.53
N ALA A 415 25.03 -14.16 -4.10
CA ALA A 415 26.34 -14.51 -3.55
C ALA A 415 26.20 -15.18 -2.17
N TRP A 416 25.30 -14.70 -1.33
CA TRP A 416 25.04 -15.24 0.01
C TRP A 416 24.35 -16.61 -0.01
N ASP A 417 23.40 -16.81 -0.94
CA ASP A 417 22.63 -18.06 -1.02
C ASP A 417 23.39 -19.24 -1.66
N ARG A 418 24.50 -19.00 -2.39
CA ARG A 418 25.27 -20.08 -3.09
C ARG A 418 25.88 -21.13 -2.17
N ASP A 419 26.19 -20.78 -0.92
CA ASP A 419 26.95 -21.63 0.02
C ASP A 419 26.09 -22.18 1.18
N ASN A 420 24.75 -22.16 1.04
CA ASN A 420 23.74 -22.90 1.82
C ASN A 420 23.69 -22.79 3.37
N GLU A 421 24.58 -22.05 4.04
CA GLU A 421 24.62 -21.95 5.51
C GLU A 421 23.72 -20.84 6.11
N LEU A 422 23.39 -19.80 5.33
CA LEU A 422 22.54 -18.65 5.74
C LEU A 422 21.35 -18.47 4.77
N GLY A 423 20.99 -19.54 4.05
CA GLY A 423 20.07 -19.49 2.91
C GLY A 423 18.77 -18.73 3.19
N GLY A 424 18.28 -18.04 2.16
CA GLY A 424 17.03 -17.30 2.23
C GLY A 424 17.17 -15.80 2.02
N SER A 425 18.32 -15.32 1.52
CA SER A 425 18.53 -13.90 1.21
C SER A 425 17.63 -13.44 0.07
N ALA A 426 17.52 -14.23 -1.01
CA ALA A 426 16.58 -13.96 -2.10
C ALA A 426 15.13 -14.01 -1.63
N SER A 427 14.80 -14.96 -0.74
CA SER A 427 13.49 -15.05 -0.10
C SER A 427 13.20 -13.85 0.81
N ALA A 428 14.20 -13.36 1.54
CA ALA A 428 14.10 -12.16 2.36
C ALA A 428 13.81 -10.93 1.51
N LEU A 429 14.48 -10.76 0.35
CA LEU A 429 14.16 -9.68 -0.59
C LEU A 429 12.72 -9.76 -1.09
N ALA A 430 12.21 -10.96 -1.38
CA ALA A 430 10.84 -11.16 -1.82
C ALA A 430 9.81 -10.78 -0.75
N ASN A 431 10.03 -11.19 0.50
CA ASN A 431 9.09 -11.02 1.60
C ASN A 431 9.20 -9.64 2.27
N GLU A 432 10.42 -9.20 2.54
CA GLU A 432 10.73 -8.02 3.36
C GLU A 432 11.12 -6.79 2.53
N GLY A 433 11.51 -6.95 1.26
CA GLY A 433 11.89 -5.84 0.39
C GLY A 433 13.13 -5.10 0.89
N SER A 434 13.02 -3.78 1.13
CA SER A 434 14.14 -2.94 1.58
C SER A 434 14.69 -3.31 2.95
N GLU A 435 13.86 -3.93 3.80
CA GLU A 435 14.22 -4.31 5.17
C GLU A 435 15.19 -5.49 5.22
N ALA A 436 15.20 -6.34 4.19
CA ALA A 436 16.20 -7.40 4.05
C ALA A 436 17.61 -6.85 3.75
N VAL A 437 17.71 -5.58 3.31
CA VAL A 437 19.00 -4.95 3.01
C VAL A 437 19.50 -4.18 4.23
N VAL A 438 20.44 -4.78 4.95
CA VAL A 438 20.95 -4.26 6.21
C VAL A 438 22.36 -3.71 6.06
N THR A 439 22.69 -2.73 6.91
CA THR A 439 24.06 -2.24 7.04
C THR A 439 24.87 -3.14 7.96
N LEU A 440 26.09 -3.49 7.56
CA LEU A 440 27.06 -4.19 8.40
C LEU A 440 27.42 -3.34 9.62
N ARG A 441 27.65 -2.03 9.42
CA ARG A 441 27.95 -1.03 10.45
C ARG A 441 26.83 0.02 10.49
N PRO A 442 25.93 -0.02 11.50
CA PRO A 442 24.75 0.85 11.55
C PRO A 442 25.03 2.36 11.59
N ARG A 443 26.21 2.76 12.07
CA ARG A 443 26.62 4.17 12.15
C ARG A 443 27.25 4.70 10.86
N LEU A 444 27.44 3.85 9.85
CA LEU A 444 28.02 4.23 8.57
C LEU A 444 26.96 4.38 7.47
N PRO A 445 27.24 5.15 6.40
CA PRO A 445 26.33 5.33 5.28
C PRO A 445 25.91 4.02 4.62
N ARG A 446 24.75 4.04 3.95
CA ARG A 446 24.28 2.95 3.07
C ARG A 446 25.00 3.00 1.73
N VAL A 447 26.24 2.52 1.72
CA VAL A 447 27.09 2.33 0.54
C VAL A 447 27.31 0.84 0.28
N PRO A 448 27.51 0.39 -0.97
CA PRO A 448 27.59 -1.05 -1.32
C PRO A 448 28.47 -1.91 -0.41
N GLU A 449 29.66 -1.41 -0.05
CA GLU A 449 30.61 -2.08 0.82
C GLU A 449 30.12 -2.20 2.28
N ASN A 450 29.15 -1.42 2.70
CA ASN A 450 28.53 -1.53 4.02
C ASN A 450 27.21 -2.31 4.01
N LEU A 451 26.82 -2.93 2.89
CA LEU A 451 25.52 -3.62 2.77
C LEU A 451 25.63 -5.13 2.80
N MET A 452 24.59 -5.75 3.34
CA MET A 452 24.35 -7.17 3.33
C MET A 452 22.86 -7.42 3.07
N VAL A 453 22.53 -8.58 2.49
CA VAL A 453 21.14 -9.00 2.29
C VAL A 453 20.92 -10.27 3.07
N VAL A 454 20.09 -10.21 4.11
CA VAL A 454 19.74 -11.35 4.98
C VAL A 454 18.32 -11.17 5.54
N PRO A 455 17.67 -12.25 5.99
CA PRO A 455 16.42 -12.17 6.75
C PRO A 455 16.55 -11.30 8.01
N ARG A 456 15.50 -10.55 8.37
CA ARG A 456 15.54 -9.64 9.54
C ARG A 456 15.80 -10.36 10.86
N ASN A 457 15.30 -11.58 11.01
CA ASN A 457 15.44 -12.37 12.23
C ASN A 457 16.89 -12.78 12.53
N VAL A 458 17.74 -12.90 11.51
CA VAL A 458 19.16 -13.26 11.69
C VAL A 458 20.06 -12.03 11.86
N VAL A 459 19.53 -10.81 11.71
CA VAL A 459 20.31 -9.57 11.84
C VAL A 459 21.02 -9.45 13.19
N PRO A 460 20.38 -9.76 14.35
CA PRO A 460 21.08 -9.73 15.63
C PRO A 460 22.23 -10.71 15.71
N GLU A 461 22.08 -11.93 15.18
CA GLU A 461 23.12 -12.96 15.17
C GLU A 461 24.28 -12.55 14.26
N VAL A 462 23.99 -12.04 13.07
CA VAL A 462 25.01 -11.52 12.16
C VAL A 462 25.72 -10.31 12.77
N ARG A 463 24.99 -9.40 13.43
CA ARG A 463 25.61 -8.27 14.14
C ARG A 463 26.43 -8.72 15.34
N ALA A 464 25.97 -9.70 16.11
CA ALA A 464 26.71 -10.27 17.23
C ALA A 464 27.99 -10.95 16.74
N ALA A 465 27.92 -11.69 15.64
CA ALA A 465 29.09 -12.25 14.95
C ALA A 465 30.06 -11.14 14.48
N LEU A 466 29.55 -9.93 14.20
CA LEU A 466 30.35 -8.76 13.87
C LEU A 466 30.78 -7.90 15.09
N THR A 467 30.23 -8.09 16.30
CA THR A 467 30.41 -7.17 17.46
C THR A 467 30.79 -7.82 18.81
N GLY A 468 30.84 -9.16 18.94
CA GLY A 468 31.17 -9.82 20.20
C GLY A 468 32.56 -9.47 20.76
N GLU A 469 32.68 -9.39 22.11
CA GLU A 469 33.88 -9.01 22.89
C GLU A 469 35.14 -9.90 22.71
N SER A 470 35.12 -10.88 21.81
CA SER A 470 36.34 -11.53 21.29
C SER A 470 36.89 -10.86 20.02
N PHE A 471 36.35 -9.70 19.65
CA PHE A 471 36.67 -8.99 18.40
C PHE A 471 36.74 -7.46 18.56
N GLY A 472 36.66 -6.95 19.80
CA GLY A 472 36.69 -5.53 20.11
C GLY A 472 38.07 -4.87 20.03
N LEU A 473 39.13 -5.60 19.65
CA LEU A 473 40.51 -5.08 19.59
C LEU A 473 41.28 -5.42 18.32
N LEU A 474 40.64 -6.02 17.32
CA LEU A 474 41.31 -6.37 16.06
C LEU A 474 40.42 -6.01 14.88
N LEU A 475 40.51 -4.75 14.45
CA LEU A 475 40.45 -4.43 13.02
C LEU A 475 41.70 -5.04 12.39
N GLY A 476 41.63 -6.34 12.20
CA GLY A 476 42.68 -7.22 11.73
C GLY A 476 41.99 -8.34 10.97
N PRO A 477 41.87 -8.26 9.64
CA PRO A 477 41.17 -9.23 8.78
C PRO A 477 41.76 -10.65 8.74
N GLU A 478 42.70 -10.97 9.63
CA GLU A 478 43.14 -12.33 9.94
C GLU A 478 42.29 -13.05 11.00
N SER A 479 41.20 -12.44 11.49
CA SER A 479 40.39 -12.99 12.60
C SER A 479 39.03 -13.59 12.19
N LEU A 480 38.45 -13.26 11.03
CA LEU A 480 37.14 -13.81 10.57
C LEU A 480 37.28 -15.24 10.04
N PRO A 481 36.33 -16.17 10.19
CA PRO A 481 36.41 -17.47 9.49
C PRO A 481 36.55 -17.30 7.96
N GLU A 482 37.34 -18.14 7.29
CA GLU A 482 37.69 -17.97 5.87
C GLU A 482 36.45 -17.92 4.95
N ASN A 483 35.43 -18.73 5.25
CA ASN A 483 34.14 -18.72 4.56
C ASN A 483 33.44 -17.36 4.69
N TRP A 484 33.51 -16.69 5.83
CA TRP A 484 32.94 -15.36 6.05
C TRP A 484 33.75 -14.24 5.39
N ARG A 485 35.09 -14.34 5.31
CA ARG A 485 35.91 -13.38 4.55
C ARG A 485 35.62 -13.43 3.06
N LYS A 486 35.44 -14.64 2.50
CA LYS A 486 34.98 -14.84 1.12
C LYS A 486 33.60 -14.22 0.89
N ARG A 487 32.66 -14.40 1.83
CA ARG A 487 31.30 -13.80 1.78
C ARG A 487 31.28 -12.29 1.88
N LEU A 488 32.15 -11.74 2.73
CA LEU A 488 32.24 -10.29 2.94
C LEU A 488 33.19 -9.61 1.94
N PHE A 489 33.86 -10.36 1.06
CA PHE A 489 34.85 -9.86 0.13
C PHE A 489 35.97 -9.04 0.81
N ILE A 490 36.45 -9.52 1.97
CA ILE A 490 37.50 -8.86 2.77
C ILE A 490 38.80 -9.66 2.63
N GLY A 491 39.93 -9.01 2.34
CA GLY A 491 41.20 -9.64 1.97
C GLY A 491 42.38 -9.21 2.85
N GLY A 492 42.24 -9.28 4.17
CA GLY A 492 43.41 -9.39 5.02
C GLY A 492 44.18 -8.09 5.31
N GLY A 493 43.78 -6.92 4.80
CA GLY A 493 44.42 -5.62 5.12
C GLY A 493 43.64 -4.62 6.02
N PRO A 494 44.31 -3.66 6.67
CA PRO A 494 43.72 -2.67 7.60
C PRO A 494 42.70 -1.68 6.99
N ASP A 495 42.31 -1.84 5.72
CA ASP A 495 41.46 -0.95 4.93
C ASP A 495 40.24 -1.72 4.32
N ASP A 496 39.64 -2.61 5.12
CA ASP A 496 38.59 -3.58 4.73
C ASP A 496 37.44 -3.00 3.87
N GLU A 497 36.99 -1.77 4.13
CA GLU A 497 35.91 -1.13 3.35
C GLU A 497 36.36 -0.76 1.94
N ARG A 498 37.62 -0.30 1.80
CA ARG A 498 38.20 0.06 0.50
C ARG A 498 38.44 -1.20 -0.33
N GLU A 499 38.91 -2.26 0.30
CA GLU A 499 39.14 -3.54 -0.34
C GLU A 499 37.83 -4.18 -0.79
N ARG A 500 36.82 -4.25 0.10
CA ARG A 500 35.49 -4.73 -0.26
C ARG A 500 34.87 -3.92 -1.39
N ARG A 501 35.00 -2.60 -1.36
CA ARG A 501 34.53 -1.73 -2.46
C ARG A 501 35.20 -2.10 -3.77
N ALA A 502 36.52 -2.32 -3.78
CA ALA A 502 37.25 -2.72 -4.99
C ALA A 502 36.77 -4.08 -5.53
N VAL A 503 36.57 -5.07 -4.66
CA VAL A 503 36.06 -6.39 -5.06
C VAL A 503 34.63 -6.30 -5.60
N LEU A 504 33.73 -5.57 -4.94
CA LEU A 504 32.36 -5.38 -5.39
C LEU A 504 32.30 -4.66 -6.74
N ARG A 505 33.10 -3.62 -6.95
CA ARG A 505 33.18 -2.89 -8.24
C ARG A 505 33.69 -3.78 -9.36
N LYS A 506 34.73 -4.59 -9.09
CA LYS A 506 35.26 -5.56 -10.05
C LYS A 506 34.18 -6.59 -10.42
N ALA A 507 33.51 -7.16 -9.42
CA ALA A 507 32.44 -8.14 -9.65
C ALA A 507 31.23 -7.53 -10.41
N GLU A 508 30.87 -6.28 -10.10
CA GLU A 508 29.84 -5.54 -10.83
C GLU A 508 30.24 -5.34 -12.29
N GLY A 509 31.47 -4.90 -12.55
CA GLY A 509 31.98 -4.69 -13.91
C GLY A 509 32.04 -5.98 -14.74
N GLU A 510 32.55 -7.07 -14.16
CA GLU A 510 32.57 -8.40 -14.79
C GLU A 510 31.15 -8.89 -15.10
N PHE A 511 30.20 -8.67 -14.17
CA PHE A 511 28.80 -9.01 -14.38
C PHE A 511 28.18 -8.21 -15.53
N VAL A 512 28.33 -6.88 -15.53
CA VAL A 512 27.81 -5.99 -16.59
C VAL A 512 28.36 -6.38 -17.96
N GLN A 513 29.66 -6.67 -18.05
CA GLN A 513 30.30 -7.12 -19.28
C GLN A 513 29.78 -8.49 -19.75
N LYS A 514 29.55 -9.43 -18.83
CA LYS A 514 28.93 -10.73 -19.14
C LYS A 514 27.53 -10.58 -19.73
N GLN A 515 26.80 -9.55 -19.29
CA GLN A 515 25.50 -9.20 -19.87
C GLN A 515 25.65 -8.44 -21.21
N GLY A 516 26.84 -8.31 -21.80
CA GLY A 516 27.05 -7.64 -23.09
C GLY A 516 26.86 -6.13 -23.04
N LEU A 517 27.06 -5.51 -21.87
CA LEU A 517 26.99 -4.06 -21.69
C LEU A 517 28.40 -3.49 -21.46
N THR A 518 28.62 -2.23 -21.83
CA THR A 518 29.91 -1.58 -21.68
C THR A 518 30.10 -1.06 -20.25
N TRP A 519 31.17 -1.49 -19.58
CA TRP A 519 31.57 -0.98 -18.27
C TRP A 519 32.61 0.14 -18.39
N ARG A 520 32.45 1.22 -17.61
CA ARG A 520 33.42 2.30 -17.49
C ARG A 520 33.46 2.84 -16.06
N GLU A 521 34.58 2.62 -15.39
CA GLU A 521 34.84 3.30 -14.13
C GLU A 521 35.04 4.80 -14.40
N ARG A 522 34.35 5.66 -13.65
CA ARG A 522 34.65 7.09 -13.68
C ARG A 522 36.04 7.27 -13.04
N PRO A 523 36.91 8.09 -13.65
CA PRO A 523 38.26 8.34 -13.14
C PRO A 523 38.26 8.95 -11.73
#